data_AF-A0A127SPM7-F1
#
_entry.id   AF-A0A127SPM7-F1
#
_cell.length_a   1.000
_cell.length_b   1.000
_cell.length_c   1.000
_cell.angle_alpha   90.00
_cell.angle_beta   90.00
_cell.angle_gamma   90.00
#
_symmetry.space_group_name_H-M   'P 1'
#
loop_
_entity.id
_entity.type
_entity.pdbx_description
1 polymer ?
#
loop_
_entity_poly.entity_id
_entity_poly.type
_entity_poly.pdbx_seq_one_letter_code
_entity_poly.pdbx_strand_id
1 'polypeptide(L)'
;HPEQYNGIKFTDPYLWGMSTIRAILSRQEYLGHTVLRKSVSTNFKLHKRKNTDEDEQYVFYNTHEPIITQELWDSVQKRKKRASKTAAKGTHSNRLSGYLYCADCGRRMTLQTHYSKKDRSVQYSYRCGGYASKVNSCTAHSISVDNVEALILSAVKRLSRFVLNDEEAFAKELQALWNEKQTEKPKHNKSELLRFQKRYDELSKLIRGLYENLVSGLLPERQYKQLMKQYDNEQAELETKIEEMQKELTEEKANTVDIKHFISLIRKCKEPTEISDLMFAELIDKIVVYEAEGVGKARTQKVDIYFNYVGQVDIAYTEEELAEIKAQEEQIEMERLAKQREREKAYREKRKAKKLAENGGEIVKAKVCPHCQKEFVPTSNRQIFCSKDCCYQARQDKTKADREAEKGNHYYRQRVCAVCGSTYWPTHSQQKFCSEECQKQNHNEKSLEFYHKKQKEKSGCNDLLQTKELVSSTNSSEIITIPA
;
A
#
# COMPACT_ATOMS: atom_id res chain seq x y z
N HIS A 1 -35.12 19.30 -52.09
CA HIS A 1 -34.28 20.29 -51.39
C HIS A 1 -33.04 19.60 -50.82
N PRO A 2 -31.83 20.01 -51.20
CA PRO A 2 -30.58 19.56 -50.56
C PRO A 2 -30.51 19.89 -49.06
N GLU A 3 -31.40 20.76 -48.59
CA GLU A 3 -31.51 21.27 -47.22
C GLU A 3 -32.13 20.29 -46.21
N GLN A 4 -32.50 19.08 -46.63
CA GLN A 4 -32.99 18.02 -45.73
C GLN A 4 -31.95 16.93 -45.44
N TYR A 5 -30.72 17.05 -45.97
CA TYR A 5 -29.66 16.10 -45.67
C TYR A 5 -29.00 16.43 -44.32
N ASN A 6 -29.59 15.92 -43.24
CA ASN A 6 -28.99 15.87 -41.90
C ASN A 6 -27.95 14.74 -41.77
N GLY A 7 -27.32 14.33 -42.88
CA GLY A 7 -26.23 13.36 -42.85
C GLY A 7 -24.99 14.04 -42.29
N ILE A 8 -24.47 13.51 -41.19
CA ILE A 8 -23.15 13.84 -40.65
C ILE A 8 -22.18 13.83 -41.84
N LYS A 9 -21.66 15.00 -42.22
CA LYS A 9 -20.65 15.11 -43.29
C LYS A 9 -19.48 14.23 -42.88
N PHE A 10 -19.34 13.08 -43.53
CA PHE A 10 -18.11 12.31 -43.42
C PHE A 10 -17.01 13.16 -44.03
N THR A 11 -16.01 13.52 -43.22
CA THR A 11 -14.85 14.31 -43.65
C THR A 11 -14.03 13.60 -44.74
N ASP A 12 -14.19 12.28 -44.87
CA ASP A 12 -13.62 11.46 -45.94
C ASP A 12 -14.50 10.21 -46.17
N PRO A 13 -15.06 9.97 -47.38
CA PRO A 13 -15.88 8.79 -47.69
C PRO A 13 -15.11 7.46 -47.72
N TYR A 14 -13.77 7.48 -47.72
CA TYR A 14 -12.93 6.28 -47.70
C TYR A 14 -12.51 5.86 -46.29
N LEU A 15 -12.82 6.66 -45.26
CA LEU A 15 -12.48 6.36 -43.88
C LEU A 15 -13.67 5.80 -43.10
N TRP A 16 -13.43 4.70 -42.39
CA TRP A 16 -14.41 4.14 -41.47
C TRP A 16 -14.53 5.01 -40.22
N GLY A 17 -15.74 5.49 -39.93
CA GLY A 17 -16.03 6.18 -38.68
C GLY A 17 -15.91 5.27 -37.46
N MET A 18 -15.47 5.82 -36.33
CA MET A 18 -15.34 5.08 -35.05
C MET A 18 -16.64 4.39 -34.62
N SER A 19 -17.79 5.01 -34.87
CA SER A 19 -19.12 4.43 -34.60
C SER A 19 -19.37 3.17 -35.41
N THR A 20 -18.95 3.18 -36.67
CA THR A 20 -19.11 2.05 -37.59
C THR A 20 -18.24 0.87 -37.16
N ILE A 21 -16.97 1.12 -36.81
CA ILE A 21 -16.07 0.08 -36.27
C ILE A 21 -16.64 -0.50 -34.96
N ARG A 22 -17.11 0.35 -34.05
CA ARG A 22 -17.75 -0.12 -32.80
C ARG A 22 -18.99 -0.97 -33.05
N ALA A 23 -19.76 -0.65 -34.08
CA ALA A 23 -20.95 -1.42 -34.46
C ALA A 23 -20.56 -2.77 -35.06
N ILE A 24 -19.54 -2.81 -35.92
CA ILE A 24 -18.97 -4.06 -36.45
C ILE A 24 -18.52 -4.97 -35.32
N LEU A 25 -17.72 -4.46 -34.39
CA LEU A 25 -17.18 -5.27 -33.30
C LEU A 25 -18.25 -5.84 -32.36
N SER A 26 -19.49 -5.35 -32.35
CA SER A 26 -20.59 -5.89 -31.52
C SER A 26 -21.55 -6.81 -32.26
N ARG A 27 -21.31 -7.12 -33.52
CA ARG A 27 -22.15 -8.03 -34.29
C ARG A 27 -21.87 -9.47 -33.86
N GLN A 28 -22.92 -10.16 -33.41
CA GLN A 28 -22.88 -11.59 -33.11
C GLN A 28 -22.87 -12.43 -34.39
N GLU A 29 -23.19 -11.84 -35.56
CA GLU A 29 -23.16 -12.54 -36.84
C GLU A 29 -21.80 -13.16 -37.15
N TYR A 30 -20.71 -12.56 -36.67
CA TYR A 30 -19.38 -13.09 -36.90
C TYR A 30 -19.13 -14.46 -36.22
N LEU A 31 -20.02 -14.87 -35.32
CA LEU A 31 -20.05 -16.19 -34.68
C LEU A 31 -20.89 -17.22 -35.47
N GLY A 32 -21.35 -16.89 -36.69
CA GLY A 32 -22.19 -17.77 -37.50
C GLY A 32 -23.68 -17.68 -37.14
N HIS A 33 -24.08 -16.72 -36.32
CA HIS A 33 -25.46 -16.54 -35.87
C HIS A 33 -26.23 -15.58 -36.78
N THR A 34 -27.54 -15.74 -36.92
CA THR A 34 -28.40 -14.75 -37.59
C THR A 34 -29.23 -14.03 -36.54
N VAL A 35 -29.06 -12.70 -36.44
CA VAL A 35 -29.83 -11.86 -35.51
C VAL A 35 -30.84 -11.02 -36.29
N LEU A 36 -32.12 -11.29 -36.07
CA LEU A 36 -33.23 -10.53 -36.65
C LEU A 36 -33.80 -9.52 -35.63
N ARG A 37 -34.61 -8.59 -36.14
CA ARG A 37 -35.32 -7.57 -35.32
C ARG A 37 -34.41 -6.60 -34.54
N LYS A 38 -33.17 -6.38 -34.98
CA LYS A 38 -32.23 -5.41 -34.36
C LYS A 38 -32.76 -3.98 -34.21
N SER A 39 -33.65 -3.55 -35.10
CA SER A 39 -34.34 -2.27 -34.99
C SER A 39 -35.81 -2.37 -35.37
N VAL A 40 -36.65 -1.79 -34.54
CA VAL A 40 -38.10 -1.69 -34.74
C VAL A 40 -38.50 -0.24 -35.00
N SER A 41 -39.52 -0.05 -35.83
CA SER A 41 -40.09 1.28 -36.04
C SER A 41 -40.88 1.68 -34.79
N THR A 42 -40.61 2.87 -34.25
CA THR A 42 -41.35 3.41 -33.09
C THR A 42 -42.72 3.94 -33.51
N ASN A 43 -42.84 4.43 -34.75
CA ASN A 43 -44.07 4.99 -35.28
C ASN A 43 -44.01 4.97 -36.81
N PHE A 44 -45.07 4.46 -37.45
CA PHE A 44 -45.19 4.37 -38.91
C PHE A 44 -45.01 5.72 -39.62
N LYS A 45 -45.49 6.82 -39.02
CA LYS A 45 -45.47 8.16 -39.65
C LYS A 45 -44.16 8.92 -39.48
N LEU A 46 -43.40 8.63 -38.42
CA LEU A 46 -42.19 9.41 -38.09
C LEU A 46 -40.92 8.80 -38.70
N HIS A 47 -41.00 7.59 -39.28
CA HIS A 47 -39.86 6.81 -39.79
C HIS A 47 -38.68 6.67 -38.79
N LYS A 48 -38.91 6.94 -37.51
CA LYS A 48 -37.92 6.82 -36.44
C LYS A 48 -37.82 5.36 -36.01
N ARG A 49 -36.64 4.76 -36.17
CA ARG A 49 -36.34 3.41 -35.69
C ARG A 49 -35.64 3.49 -34.34
N LYS A 50 -36.02 2.62 -33.41
CA LYS A 50 -35.26 2.37 -32.17
C LYS A 50 -34.51 1.05 -32.33
N ASN A 51 -33.36 0.94 -31.68
CA ASN A 51 -32.76 -0.36 -31.46
C ASN A 51 -33.61 -1.13 -30.46
N THR A 52 -33.65 -2.44 -30.66
CA THR A 52 -34.44 -3.38 -29.89
C THR A 52 -33.58 -3.99 -28.78
N ASP A 53 -34.14 -4.21 -27.59
CA ASP A 53 -33.44 -4.88 -26.50
C ASP A 53 -33.10 -6.34 -26.88
N GLU A 54 -32.10 -6.93 -26.23
CA GLU A 54 -31.58 -8.27 -26.60
C GLU A 54 -32.69 -9.34 -26.52
N ASP A 55 -33.57 -9.27 -25.52
CA ASP A 55 -34.69 -10.19 -25.27
C ASP A 55 -35.75 -10.17 -26.38
N GLU A 56 -35.86 -9.04 -27.09
CA GLU A 56 -36.80 -8.84 -28.19
C GLU A 56 -36.19 -9.23 -29.55
N GLN A 57 -34.89 -9.52 -29.60
CA GLN A 57 -34.20 -9.95 -30.82
C GLN A 57 -34.35 -11.47 -31.01
N TYR A 58 -34.54 -11.88 -32.26
CA TYR A 58 -34.55 -13.30 -32.59
C TYR A 58 -33.15 -13.72 -33.02
N VAL A 59 -32.50 -14.54 -32.20
CA VAL A 59 -31.15 -15.06 -32.46
C VAL A 59 -31.27 -16.52 -32.91
N PHE A 60 -30.85 -16.79 -34.13
CA PHE A 60 -30.73 -18.14 -34.67
C PHE A 60 -29.25 -18.53 -34.64
N TYR A 61 -28.90 -19.51 -33.81
CA TYR A 61 -27.52 -19.95 -33.64
C TYR A 61 -27.07 -20.81 -34.83
N ASN A 62 -25.77 -20.72 -35.17
CA ASN A 62 -25.07 -21.58 -36.15
C ASN A 62 -25.72 -21.69 -37.54
N THR A 63 -26.26 -20.59 -38.04
CA THR A 63 -26.85 -20.47 -39.38
C THR A 63 -25.84 -20.46 -40.54
N HIS A 64 -24.60 -20.07 -40.28
CA HIS A 64 -23.53 -20.02 -41.29
C HIS A 64 -22.15 -20.23 -40.64
N GLU A 65 -21.12 -20.40 -41.47
CA GLU A 65 -19.75 -20.60 -41.00
C GLU A 65 -19.25 -19.36 -40.21
N PRO A 66 -18.78 -19.54 -38.96
CA PRO A 66 -18.27 -18.44 -38.15
C PRO A 66 -16.98 -17.86 -38.73
N ILE A 67 -16.86 -16.52 -38.72
CA ILE A 67 -15.63 -15.82 -39.13
C ILE A 67 -14.62 -15.78 -37.97
N ILE A 68 -15.11 -15.72 -36.73
CA ILE A 68 -14.30 -15.69 -35.51
C ILE A 68 -14.81 -16.69 -34.48
N THR A 69 -13.94 -17.12 -33.57
CA THR A 69 -14.33 -17.99 -32.46
C THR A 69 -15.08 -17.23 -31.37
N GLN A 70 -15.89 -17.96 -30.59
CA GLN A 70 -16.60 -17.44 -29.43
C GLN A 70 -15.64 -16.78 -28.43
N GLU A 71 -14.54 -17.45 -28.10
CA GLU A 71 -13.50 -16.97 -27.19
C GLU A 71 -12.92 -15.62 -27.63
N LEU A 72 -12.64 -15.46 -28.93
CA LEU A 72 -12.11 -14.21 -29.48
C LEU A 72 -13.14 -13.08 -29.39
N TRP A 73 -14.41 -13.36 -29.71
CA TRP A 73 -15.49 -12.38 -29.61
C TRP A 73 -15.70 -11.92 -28.16
N ASP A 74 -15.70 -12.85 -27.21
CA ASP A 74 -15.84 -12.55 -25.78
C ASP A 74 -14.69 -11.68 -25.26
N SER A 75 -13.45 -11.98 -25.67
CA SER A 75 -12.27 -11.15 -25.35
C SER A 75 -12.43 -9.71 -25.88
N VAL A 76 -12.90 -9.55 -27.12
CA VAL A 76 -13.17 -8.24 -27.73
C VAL A 76 -14.28 -7.49 -26.99
N GLN A 77 -15.40 -8.15 -26.65
CA GLN A 77 -16.48 -7.51 -25.90
C GLN A 77 -16.00 -7.07 -24.50
N LYS A 78 -15.23 -7.91 -23.80
CA LYS A 78 -14.61 -7.56 -22.50
C LYS A 78 -13.75 -6.31 -22.62
N ARG A 79 -12.85 -6.25 -23.62
CA ARG A 79 -12.00 -5.08 -23.87
C ARG A 79 -12.83 -3.82 -24.19
N LYS A 80 -13.91 -3.96 -24.96
CA LYS A 80 -14.82 -2.86 -25.30
C LYS A 80 -15.58 -2.33 -24.07
N LYS A 81 -16.05 -3.21 -23.18
CA LYS A 81 -16.68 -2.83 -21.89
C LYS A 81 -15.69 -2.13 -20.96
N ARG A 82 -14.40 -2.50 -20.98
CA ARG A 82 -13.35 -1.86 -20.19
C ARG A 82 -13.02 -0.45 -20.69
N ALA A 83 -12.97 -0.25 -22.01
CA ALA A 83 -12.64 1.02 -22.64
C ALA A 83 -13.50 2.17 -22.10
N SER A 84 -12.85 3.16 -21.46
CA SER A 84 -13.53 4.34 -20.94
C SER A 84 -14.15 5.16 -22.08
N LYS A 85 -15.26 5.85 -21.79
CA LYS A 85 -15.72 6.94 -22.65
C LYS A 85 -14.68 8.05 -22.54
N THR A 86 -13.84 8.21 -23.56
CA THR A 86 -12.90 9.33 -23.67
C THR A 86 -13.66 10.63 -23.45
N ALA A 87 -13.24 11.46 -22.50
CA ALA A 87 -13.84 12.78 -22.32
C ALA A 87 -13.57 13.64 -23.56
N ALA A 88 -14.49 14.56 -23.86
CA ALA A 88 -14.50 15.34 -25.11
C ALA A 88 -13.26 16.22 -25.36
N LYS A 89 -12.33 16.35 -24.39
CA LYS A 89 -11.05 17.06 -24.55
C LYS A 89 -9.91 16.33 -23.85
N GLY A 90 -8.92 15.89 -24.64
CA GLY A 90 -7.50 15.80 -24.27
C GLY A 90 -7.16 15.19 -22.91
N THR A 91 -7.83 14.12 -22.49
CA THR A 91 -7.43 13.42 -21.27
C THR A 91 -6.22 12.55 -21.58
N HIS A 92 -5.18 12.62 -20.73
CA HIS A 92 -4.11 11.63 -20.75
C HIS A 92 -4.73 10.23 -20.62
N SER A 93 -4.35 9.31 -21.50
CA SER A 93 -4.73 7.90 -21.41
C SER A 93 -3.58 7.11 -20.81
N ASN A 94 -3.88 6.15 -19.94
CA ASN A 94 -2.90 5.23 -19.39
C ASN A 94 -3.44 3.80 -19.51
N ARG A 95 -2.56 2.81 -19.75
CA ARG A 95 -2.93 1.41 -20.01
C ARG A 95 -3.72 0.75 -18.87
N LEU A 96 -3.50 1.19 -17.62
CA LEU A 96 -4.22 0.69 -16.43
C LEU A 96 -5.67 1.22 -16.34
N SER A 97 -6.08 2.11 -17.26
CA SER A 97 -7.42 2.70 -17.26
C SER A 97 -8.46 1.63 -17.56
N GLY A 98 -9.34 1.39 -16.60
CA GLY A 98 -10.36 0.34 -16.69
C GLY A 98 -10.04 -0.94 -15.93
N TYR A 99 -8.80 -1.09 -15.45
CA TYR A 99 -8.33 -2.29 -14.72
C TYR A 99 -8.29 -2.12 -13.21
N LEU A 100 -8.14 -0.89 -12.71
CA LEU A 100 -8.03 -0.62 -11.28
C LEU A 100 -9.38 -0.42 -10.59
N TYR A 101 -9.60 -1.17 -9.52
CA TYR A 101 -10.79 -1.12 -8.66
C TYR A 101 -10.39 -0.89 -7.21
N CYS A 102 -11.22 -0.16 -6.47
CA CYS A 102 -11.07 0.02 -5.03
C CYS A 102 -11.63 -1.20 -4.28
N ALA A 103 -10.87 -1.76 -3.33
CA ALA A 103 -11.31 -2.86 -2.50
C ALA A 103 -12.49 -2.46 -1.59
N ASP A 104 -12.46 -1.25 -1.03
CA ASP A 104 -13.42 -0.81 -0.01
C ASP A 104 -14.79 -0.47 -0.58
N CYS A 105 -14.84 0.14 -1.77
CA CYS A 105 -16.09 0.58 -2.38
C CYS A 105 -16.46 -0.14 -3.70
N GLY A 106 -15.60 -1.03 -4.19
CA GLY A 106 -15.79 -1.78 -5.44
C GLY A 106 -15.80 -0.94 -6.73
N ARG A 107 -15.71 0.40 -6.63
CA ARG A 107 -15.75 1.28 -7.79
C ARG A 107 -14.41 1.35 -8.50
N ARG A 108 -14.47 1.57 -9.82
CA ARG A 108 -13.28 1.80 -10.66
C ARG A 108 -12.52 3.05 -10.22
N MET A 109 -11.19 2.96 -10.18
CA MET A 109 -10.33 4.10 -9.87
C MET A 109 -10.20 5.05 -11.07
N THR A 110 -10.03 6.34 -10.80
CA THR A 110 -9.93 7.41 -11.82
C THR A 110 -8.50 7.92 -11.92
N LEU A 111 -8.03 8.12 -13.15
CA LEU A 111 -6.70 8.64 -13.44
C LEU A 111 -6.60 10.11 -12.96
N GLN A 112 -5.52 10.40 -12.24
CA GLN A 112 -5.10 11.73 -11.83
C GLN A 112 -3.72 12.01 -12.43
N THR A 113 -3.61 13.16 -13.09
CA THR A 113 -2.36 13.65 -13.68
C THR A 113 -1.74 14.70 -12.76
N HIS A 114 -0.45 14.52 -12.46
CA HIS A 114 0.35 15.45 -11.66
C HIS A 114 1.41 16.09 -12.54
N TYR A 115 1.45 17.42 -12.57
CA TYR A 115 2.44 18.17 -13.33
C TYR A 115 3.47 18.79 -12.39
N SER A 116 4.74 18.43 -12.55
CA SER A 116 5.84 19.06 -11.82
C SER A 116 6.22 20.38 -12.50
N LYS A 117 6.07 21.51 -11.79
CA LYS A 117 6.51 22.82 -12.30
C LYS A 117 8.03 22.96 -12.41
N LYS A 118 8.78 22.16 -11.63
CA LYS A 118 10.24 22.27 -11.53
C LYS A 118 10.94 21.55 -12.68
N ASP A 119 10.49 20.32 -12.97
CA ASP A 119 11.17 19.42 -13.91
C ASP A 119 10.35 19.22 -15.20
N ARG A 120 9.16 19.84 -15.31
CA ARG A 120 8.17 19.64 -16.40
C ARG A 120 7.77 18.18 -16.62
N SER A 121 8.02 17.31 -15.64
CA SER A 121 7.62 15.91 -15.68
C SER A 121 6.13 15.74 -15.39
N VAL A 122 5.55 14.71 -15.99
CA VAL A 122 4.16 14.31 -15.80
C VAL A 122 4.15 12.96 -15.08
N GLN A 123 3.49 12.90 -13.94
CA GLN A 123 3.30 11.67 -13.18
C GLN A 123 1.82 11.29 -13.14
N TYR A 124 1.55 9.99 -13.14
CA TYR A 124 0.20 9.47 -13.12
C TYR A 124 -0.06 8.72 -11.82
N SER A 125 -1.24 8.92 -11.26
CA SER A 125 -1.74 8.14 -10.12
C SER A 125 -3.22 7.83 -10.33
N TYR A 126 -3.71 6.78 -9.70
CA TYR A 126 -5.13 6.45 -9.70
C TYR A 126 -5.71 6.74 -8.33
N ARG A 127 -6.80 7.51 -8.29
CA ARG A 127 -7.56 7.84 -7.08
C ARG A 127 -8.85 7.02 -7.05
N CYS A 128 -9.30 6.63 -5.85
CA CYS A 128 -10.59 5.97 -5.69
C CYS A 128 -11.73 6.76 -6.39
N GLY A 129 -12.49 6.10 -7.26
CA GLY A 129 -13.61 6.72 -7.98
C GLY A 129 -14.81 7.01 -7.09
N GLY A 130 -15.02 6.23 -6.03
CA GLY A 130 -16.04 6.50 -5.00
C GLY A 130 -15.79 7.85 -4.32
N TYR A 131 -14.58 8.05 -3.84
CA TYR A 131 -14.14 9.31 -3.25
C TYR A 131 -14.14 10.47 -4.27
N ALA A 132 -13.63 10.25 -5.49
CA ALA A 132 -13.56 11.28 -6.52
C ALA A 132 -14.94 11.79 -6.98
N SER A 133 -15.92 10.88 -7.09
CA SER A 133 -17.29 11.23 -7.50
C SER A 133 -18.10 11.88 -6.39
N LYS A 134 -17.66 11.81 -5.12
CA LYS A 134 -18.40 12.26 -3.92
C LYS A 134 -19.78 11.61 -3.74
N VAL A 135 -20.10 10.57 -4.52
CA VAL A 135 -21.40 9.87 -4.47
C VAL A 135 -21.40 8.76 -3.41
N ASN A 136 -20.24 8.13 -3.16
CA ASN A 136 -20.06 7.16 -2.08
C ASN A 136 -19.02 7.67 -1.08
N SER A 137 -19.27 7.46 0.21
CA SER A 137 -18.31 7.70 1.29
C SER A 137 -17.23 6.62 1.29
N CYS A 138 -16.24 6.76 0.41
CA CYS A 138 -15.00 5.97 0.48
C CYS A 138 -13.85 6.87 0.95
N THR A 139 -12.80 6.28 1.51
CA THR A 139 -11.63 6.99 2.01
C THR A 139 -10.78 7.57 0.87
N ALA A 140 -9.99 8.58 1.20
CA ALA A 140 -9.12 9.27 0.26
C ALA A 140 -7.84 8.47 0.02
N HIS A 141 -7.88 7.46 -0.84
CA HIS A 141 -6.69 6.70 -1.23
C HIS A 141 -6.38 6.77 -2.73
N SER A 142 -5.09 6.68 -3.02
CA SER A 142 -4.53 6.69 -4.37
C SER A 142 -3.28 5.82 -4.45
N ILE A 143 -2.99 5.33 -5.64
CA ILE A 143 -1.79 4.55 -5.94
C ILE A 143 -1.07 5.14 -7.16
N SER A 144 0.27 5.15 -7.14
CA SER A 144 1.09 5.57 -8.28
C SER A 144 1.02 4.55 -9.41
N VAL A 145 1.02 5.01 -10.66
CA VAL A 145 1.13 4.13 -11.83
C VAL A 145 2.41 3.34 -11.80
N ASP A 146 3.55 4.00 -11.54
CA ASP A 146 4.87 3.36 -11.55
C ASP A 146 4.93 2.20 -10.55
N ASN A 147 4.29 2.35 -9.38
CA ASN A 147 4.22 1.30 -8.37
C ASN A 147 3.40 0.11 -8.85
N VAL A 148 2.24 0.36 -9.48
CA VAL A 148 1.39 -0.72 -10.01
C VAL A 148 2.11 -1.45 -11.14
N GLU A 149 2.76 -0.73 -12.06
CA GLU A 149 3.50 -1.34 -13.16
C GLU A 149 4.69 -2.16 -12.67
N ALA A 150 5.42 -1.69 -11.67
CA ALA A 150 6.49 -2.45 -11.02
C ALA A 150 5.96 -3.73 -10.35
N LEU A 151 4.81 -3.67 -9.67
CA LEU A 151 4.17 -4.84 -9.05
C LEU A 151 3.71 -5.87 -10.08
N ILE A 152 3.14 -5.42 -11.21
CA ILE A 152 2.73 -6.34 -12.28
C ILE A 152 3.98 -6.99 -12.90
N LEU A 153 5.03 -6.21 -13.15
CA LEU A 153 6.27 -6.72 -13.72
C LEU A 153 6.93 -7.76 -12.80
N SER A 154 7.02 -7.48 -11.50
CA SER A 154 7.58 -8.43 -10.54
C SER A 154 6.74 -9.70 -10.45
N ALA A 155 5.41 -9.58 -10.40
CA ALA A 155 4.50 -10.72 -10.40
C ALA A 155 4.67 -11.59 -11.66
N VAL A 156 4.70 -11.00 -12.86
CA VAL A 156 4.86 -11.74 -14.12
C VAL A 156 6.24 -12.39 -14.22
N LYS A 157 7.32 -11.68 -13.84
CA LYS A 157 8.67 -12.26 -13.81
C LYS A 157 8.74 -13.47 -12.90
N ARG A 158 8.14 -13.36 -11.71
CA ARG A 158 8.05 -14.45 -10.74
C ARG A 158 7.31 -15.65 -11.33
N LEU A 159 6.09 -15.44 -11.85
CA LEU A 159 5.31 -16.52 -12.47
C LEU A 159 6.06 -17.16 -13.64
N SER A 160 6.75 -16.36 -14.45
CA SER A 160 7.60 -16.85 -15.55
C SER A 160 8.71 -17.77 -15.05
N ARG A 161 9.41 -17.39 -13.97
CA ARG A 161 10.47 -18.20 -13.36
C ARG A 161 9.93 -19.53 -12.82
N PHE A 162 8.78 -19.52 -12.14
CA PHE A 162 8.14 -20.75 -11.66
C PHE A 162 7.77 -21.69 -12.80
N VAL A 163 7.15 -21.17 -13.88
CA VAL A 163 6.80 -21.97 -15.06
C VAL A 163 8.04 -22.51 -15.78
N LEU A 164 9.15 -21.75 -15.80
CA LEU A 164 10.40 -22.21 -16.42
C LEU A 164 11.13 -23.27 -15.58
N ASN A 165 10.99 -23.22 -14.25
CA ASN A 165 11.65 -24.17 -13.35
C ASN A 165 10.88 -25.51 -13.26
N ASP A 166 9.57 -25.46 -13.03
CA ASP A 166 8.74 -26.67 -12.93
C ASP A 166 7.26 -26.38 -13.31
N GLU A 167 6.95 -26.59 -14.60
CA GLU A 167 5.61 -26.38 -15.15
C GLU A 167 4.56 -27.31 -14.51
N GLU A 168 4.93 -28.56 -14.21
CA GLU A 168 3.99 -29.55 -13.67
C GLU A 168 3.66 -29.28 -12.20
N ALA A 169 4.66 -28.91 -11.39
CA ALA A 169 4.42 -28.51 -10.01
C ALA A 169 3.57 -27.24 -9.95
N PHE A 170 3.90 -26.23 -10.77
CA PHE A 170 3.14 -24.99 -10.86
C PHE A 170 1.69 -25.22 -11.29
N ALA A 171 1.45 -26.08 -12.27
CA ALA A 171 0.10 -26.45 -12.70
C ALA A 171 -0.71 -27.12 -11.58
N LYS A 172 -0.09 -28.02 -10.81
CA LYS A 172 -0.72 -28.69 -9.66
C LYS A 172 -1.01 -27.71 -8.53
N GLU A 173 -0.10 -26.80 -8.22
CA GLU A 173 -0.28 -25.78 -7.18
C GLU A 173 -1.40 -24.80 -7.55
N LEU A 174 -1.42 -24.31 -8.80
CA LEU A 174 -2.54 -23.51 -9.31
C LEU A 174 -3.86 -24.28 -9.23
N GLN A 175 -3.86 -25.56 -9.60
CA GLN A 175 -5.06 -26.39 -9.53
C GLN A 175 -5.51 -26.60 -8.07
N ALA A 176 -4.57 -26.74 -7.13
CA ALA A 176 -4.87 -26.86 -5.70
C ALA A 176 -5.45 -25.55 -5.14
N LEU A 177 -4.82 -24.40 -5.38
CA LEU A 177 -5.32 -23.07 -4.97
C LEU A 177 -6.71 -22.78 -5.54
N TRP A 178 -6.94 -23.19 -6.80
CA TRP A 178 -8.24 -23.10 -7.42
C TRP A 178 -9.27 -23.99 -6.71
N ASN A 179 -8.92 -25.26 -6.48
CA ASN A 179 -9.80 -26.19 -5.78
C ASN A 179 -10.10 -25.71 -4.36
N GLU A 180 -9.15 -25.13 -3.62
CA GLU A 180 -9.35 -24.58 -2.27
C GLU A 180 -10.27 -23.35 -2.26
N LYS A 181 -10.13 -22.42 -3.21
CA LYS A 181 -11.08 -21.30 -3.36
C LYS A 181 -12.48 -21.78 -3.74
N GLN A 182 -12.57 -22.95 -4.36
CA GLN A 182 -13.83 -23.54 -4.78
C GLN A 182 -14.45 -24.40 -3.67
N THR A 183 -13.72 -25.19 -2.88
CA THR A 183 -14.26 -26.25 -2.00
C THR A 183 -15.37 -25.86 -1.01
N GLU A 184 -15.50 -24.57 -0.66
CA GLU A 184 -16.59 -24.04 0.19
C GLU A 184 -17.97 -24.09 -0.49
N LYS A 185 -18.08 -23.99 -1.83
CA LYS A 185 -19.37 -23.87 -2.57
C LYS A 185 -19.92 -25.14 -3.28
N PRO A 186 -19.13 -26.03 -3.92
CA PRO A 186 -19.63 -27.01 -4.87
C PRO A 186 -20.11 -28.31 -4.22
N LYS A 187 -19.68 -28.65 -3.00
CA LYS A 187 -20.24 -29.80 -2.28
C LYS A 187 -21.73 -29.58 -1.99
N HIS A 188 -22.09 -28.35 -1.63
CA HIS A 188 -23.47 -27.93 -1.46
C HIS A 188 -24.20 -27.93 -2.80
N ASN A 189 -23.69 -27.21 -3.81
CA ASN A 189 -24.37 -27.05 -5.11
C ASN A 189 -24.59 -28.37 -5.85
N LYS A 190 -23.64 -29.33 -5.82
CA LYS A 190 -23.85 -30.65 -6.45
C LYS A 190 -24.90 -31.48 -5.71
N SER A 191 -24.93 -31.42 -4.38
CA SER A 191 -25.94 -32.11 -3.57
C SER A 191 -27.34 -31.51 -3.75
N GLU A 192 -27.42 -30.18 -3.86
CA GLU A 192 -28.68 -29.47 -4.12
C GLU A 192 -29.19 -29.68 -5.54
N LEU A 193 -28.31 -29.72 -6.54
CA LEU A 193 -28.68 -30.04 -7.91
C LEU A 193 -29.28 -31.45 -8.01
N LEU A 194 -28.66 -32.44 -7.35
CA LEU A 194 -29.23 -33.78 -7.21
C LEU A 194 -30.58 -33.77 -6.50
N ARG A 195 -30.78 -32.90 -5.50
CA ARG A 195 -32.05 -32.75 -4.78
C ARG A 195 -33.14 -32.16 -5.68
N PHE A 196 -32.85 -31.11 -6.44
CA PHE A 196 -33.81 -30.51 -7.38
C PHE A 196 -34.15 -31.45 -8.53
N GLN A 197 -33.16 -32.16 -9.10
CA GLN A 197 -33.41 -33.17 -10.12
C GLN A 197 -34.33 -34.29 -9.61
N LYS A 198 -34.07 -34.82 -8.40
CA LYS A 198 -34.96 -35.83 -7.79
C LYS A 198 -36.38 -35.31 -7.62
N ARG A 199 -36.55 -34.08 -7.14
CA ARG A 199 -37.87 -33.46 -6.98
C ARG A 199 -38.59 -33.27 -8.31
N TYR A 200 -37.86 -32.85 -9.35
CA TYR A 200 -38.39 -32.71 -10.70
C TYR A 200 -38.88 -34.05 -11.27
N ASP A 201 -38.11 -35.12 -11.07
CA ASP A 201 -38.48 -36.48 -11.48
C ASP A 201 -39.70 -37.01 -10.71
N GLU A 202 -39.81 -36.70 -9.41
CA GLU A 202 -40.98 -37.02 -8.58
C GLU A 202 -42.24 -36.30 -9.10
N LEU A 203 -42.15 -35.00 -9.38
CA LEU A 203 -43.25 -34.22 -9.95
C LEU A 203 -43.68 -34.78 -11.31
N SER A 204 -42.73 -35.17 -12.15
CA SER A 204 -43.02 -35.80 -13.45
C SER A 204 -43.82 -37.10 -13.30
N LYS A 205 -43.48 -37.93 -12.29
CA LYS A 205 -44.24 -39.15 -11.98
C LYS A 205 -45.64 -38.83 -11.44
N LEU A 206 -45.77 -37.80 -10.60
CA LEU A 206 -47.06 -37.37 -10.05
C LEU A 206 -47.99 -36.79 -11.13
N ILE A 207 -47.45 -36.02 -12.08
CA ILE A 207 -48.20 -35.50 -13.23
C ILE A 207 -48.71 -36.64 -14.11
N ARG A 208 -47.88 -37.65 -14.38
CA ARG A 208 -48.31 -38.85 -15.12
C ARG A 208 -49.45 -39.57 -14.40
N GLY A 209 -49.32 -39.80 -13.09
CA GLY A 209 -50.38 -40.42 -12.29
C GLY A 209 -51.67 -39.60 -12.21
N LEU A 210 -51.57 -38.26 -12.17
CA LEU A 210 -52.72 -37.35 -12.23
C LEU A 210 -53.51 -37.52 -13.53
N TYR A 211 -52.81 -37.64 -14.66
CA TYR A 211 -53.44 -37.86 -15.96
C TYR A 211 -54.13 -39.24 -16.03
N GLU A 212 -53.48 -40.29 -15.54
CA GLU A 212 -54.05 -41.64 -15.45
C GLU A 212 -55.32 -41.69 -14.57
N ASN A 213 -55.33 -40.97 -13.45
CA ASN A 213 -56.48 -40.83 -12.54
C ASN A 213 -57.64 -40.01 -13.13
N LEU A 214 -57.34 -39.04 -14.00
CA LEU A 214 -58.36 -38.30 -14.74
C LEU A 214 -59.03 -39.19 -15.79
N VAL A 215 -58.24 -39.94 -16.59
CA VAL A 215 -58.74 -40.83 -17.64
C VAL A 215 -59.58 -41.97 -17.07
N SER A 216 -59.22 -42.48 -15.89
CA SER A 216 -60.00 -43.49 -15.16
C SER A 216 -61.25 -42.96 -14.46
N GLY A 217 -61.51 -41.64 -14.50
CA GLY A 217 -62.69 -41.01 -13.91
C GLY A 217 -62.68 -40.91 -12.39
N LEU A 218 -61.55 -41.25 -11.74
CA LEU A 218 -61.38 -41.19 -10.29
C LEU A 218 -61.19 -39.76 -9.78
N LEU A 219 -60.83 -38.82 -10.66
CA LEU A 219 -60.53 -37.44 -10.32
C LEU A 219 -61.36 -36.45 -11.16
N PRO A 220 -62.12 -35.52 -10.54
CA PRO A 220 -62.83 -34.47 -11.26
C PRO A 220 -61.89 -33.51 -12.01
N GLU A 221 -62.30 -33.10 -13.21
CA GLU A 221 -61.50 -32.23 -14.10
C GLU A 221 -61.09 -30.90 -13.45
N ARG A 222 -61.94 -30.34 -12.57
CA ARG A 222 -61.63 -29.11 -11.82
C ARG A 222 -60.43 -29.29 -10.89
N GLN A 223 -60.33 -30.44 -10.20
CA GLN A 223 -59.24 -30.74 -9.28
C GLN A 223 -57.96 -31.09 -10.05
N TYR A 224 -58.09 -31.79 -11.19
CA TYR A 224 -56.97 -32.02 -12.11
C TYR A 224 -56.31 -30.71 -12.53
N LYS A 225 -57.08 -29.75 -13.06
CA LYS A 225 -56.55 -28.46 -13.54
C LYS A 225 -55.84 -27.68 -12.45
N GLN A 226 -56.32 -27.74 -11.22
CA GLN A 226 -55.71 -27.05 -10.09
C GLN A 226 -54.37 -27.68 -9.67
N LEU A 227 -54.32 -29.01 -9.55
CA LEU A 227 -53.10 -29.74 -9.17
C LEU A 227 -52.04 -29.71 -10.29
N MET A 228 -52.47 -29.87 -11.55
CA MET A 228 -51.58 -29.75 -12.72
C MET A 228 -50.89 -28.39 -12.74
N LYS A 229 -51.65 -27.30 -12.55
CA LYS A 229 -51.08 -25.94 -12.51
C LYS A 229 -50.07 -25.74 -11.38
N GLN A 230 -50.28 -26.38 -10.22
CA GLN A 230 -49.34 -26.30 -9.11
C GLN A 230 -48.03 -27.02 -9.42
N TYR A 231 -48.12 -28.23 -10.00
CA TYR A 231 -46.94 -29.00 -10.37
C TYR A 231 -46.18 -28.41 -11.56
N ASP A 232 -46.88 -27.85 -12.56
CA ASP A 232 -46.26 -27.15 -13.68
C ASP A 232 -45.46 -25.92 -13.20
N ASN A 233 -46.03 -25.13 -12.27
CA ASN A 233 -45.32 -24.00 -11.69
C ASN A 233 -44.07 -24.44 -10.92
N GLU A 234 -44.17 -25.50 -10.11
CA GLU A 234 -43.03 -26.03 -9.35
C GLU A 234 -41.95 -26.62 -10.29
N GLN A 235 -42.34 -27.28 -11.39
CA GLN A 235 -41.42 -27.77 -12.41
C GLN A 235 -40.69 -26.62 -13.11
N ALA A 236 -41.38 -25.54 -13.49
CA ALA A 236 -40.75 -24.38 -14.11
C ALA A 236 -39.75 -23.68 -13.17
N GLU A 237 -40.09 -23.57 -11.88
CA GLU A 237 -39.16 -23.05 -10.86
C GLU A 237 -37.95 -23.97 -10.63
N LEU A 238 -38.12 -25.29 -10.73
CA LEU A 238 -37.01 -26.24 -10.60
C LEU A 238 -36.13 -26.27 -11.85
N GLU A 239 -36.72 -26.18 -13.06
CA GLU A 239 -35.98 -26.08 -14.32
C GLU A 239 -35.07 -24.87 -14.33
N THR A 240 -35.58 -23.69 -13.99
CA THR A 240 -34.78 -22.47 -13.90
C THR A 240 -33.62 -22.61 -12.91
N LYS A 241 -33.85 -23.14 -11.71
CA LYS A 241 -32.80 -23.40 -10.71
C LYS A 241 -31.78 -24.45 -11.16
N ILE A 242 -32.23 -25.49 -11.86
CA ILE A 242 -31.36 -26.53 -12.41
C ILE A 242 -30.48 -25.94 -13.51
N GLU A 243 -31.05 -25.14 -14.42
CA GLU A 243 -30.29 -24.47 -15.49
C GLU A 243 -29.26 -23.49 -14.93
N GLU A 244 -29.63 -22.69 -13.93
CA GLU A 244 -28.70 -21.76 -13.26
C GLU A 244 -27.52 -22.51 -12.62
N MET A 245 -27.80 -23.54 -11.81
CA MET A 245 -26.73 -24.33 -11.19
C MET A 245 -25.92 -25.16 -12.19
N GLN A 246 -26.53 -25.64 -13.27
CA GLN A 246 -25.79 -26.32 -14.33
C GLN A 246 -24.85 -25.36 -15.06
N LYS A 247 -25.28 -24.11 -15.30
CA LYS A 247 -24.42 -23.07 -15.86
C LYS A 247 -23.21 -22.84 -14.95
N GLU A 248 -23.43 -22.63 -13.65
CA GLU A 248 -22.34 -22.49 -12.66
C GLU A 248 -21.37 -23.69 -12.69
N LEU A 249 -21.87 -24.92 -12.76
CA LEU A 249 -21.02 -26.13 -12.85
C LEU A 249 -20.33 -26.32 -14.20
N THR A 250 -20.87 -25.79 -15.31
CA THR A 250 -20.21 -25.83 -16.62
C THR A 250 -19.11 -24.78 -16.73
N GLU A 251 -19.31 -23.61 -16.13
CA GLU A 251 -18.27 -22.61 -15.94
C GLU A 251 -17.10 -23.21 -15.15
N GLU A 252 -17.35 -24.09 -14.16
CA GLU A 252 -16.28 -24.81 -13.43
C GLU A 252 -15.37 -25.67 -14.33
N LYS A 253 -15.90 -26.37 -15.34
CA LYS A 253 -15.13 -27.29 -16.20
C LYS A 253 -14.26 -26.57 -17.23
N ALA A 254 -14.75 -25.46 -17.77
CA ALA A 254 -13.99 -24.59 -18.67
C ALA A 254 -12.65 -24.14 -18.04
N ASN A 255 -12.63 -23.95 -16.72
CA ASN A 255 -11.46 -23.45 -16.00
C ASN A 255 -10.22 -24.38 -16.03
N THR A 256 -10.38 -25.68 -16.26
CA THR A 256 -9.21 -26.59 -16.41
C THR A 256 -8.46 -26.37 -17.72
N VAL A 257 -9.18 -25.97 -18.77
CA VAL A 257 -8.60 -25.56 -20.05
C VAL A 257 -7.92 -24.20 -19.90
N ASP A 258 -8.51 -23.34 -19.08
CA ASP A 258 -8.03 -21.99 -18.78
C ASP A 258 -6.67 -21.98 -18.04
N ILE A 259 -6.40 -22.94 -17.14
CA ILE A 259 -5.07 -23.07 -16.49
C ILE A 259 -3.97 -23.36 -17.51
N LYS A 260 -4.21 -24.31 -18.43
CA LYS A 260 -3.22 -24.63 -19.49
C LYS A 260 -3.00 -23.45 -20.42
N HIS A 261 -4.08 -22.72 -20.74
CA HIS A 261 -3.97 -21.51 -21.53
C HIS A 261 -3.15 -20.43 -20.82
N PHE A 262 -3.39 -20.21 -19.52
CA PHE A 262 -2.62 -19.29 -18.70
C PHE A 262 -1.13 -19.61 -18.66
N ILE A 263 -0.76 -20.88 -18.42
CA ILE A 263 0.63 -21.35 -18.47
C ILE A 263 1.25 -21.05 -19.84
N SER A 264 0.50 -21.28 -20.92
CA SER A 264 0.97 -20.98 -22.28
C SER A 264 1.22 -19.48 -22.52
N LEU A 265 0.43 -18.59 -21.89
CA LEU A 265 0.61 -17.14 -21.96
C LEU A 265 1.84 -16.71 -21.17
N ILE A 266 2.00 -17.20 -19.94
CA ILE A 266 3.18 -16.92 -19.11
C ILE A 266 4.46 -17.42 -19.79
N ARG A 267 4.43 -18.59 -20.44
CA ARG A 267 5.57 -19.15 -21.17
C ARG A 267 6.05 -18.26 -22.33
N LYS A 268 5.13 -17.52 -22.98
CA LYS A 268 5.50 -16.53 -24.02
C LYS A 268 6.25 -15.34 -23.40
N CYS A 269 6.04 -15.08 -22.12
CA CYS A 269 6.67 -14.01 -21.34
C CYS A 269 7.97 -14.52 -20.69
N LYS A 270 9.01 -14.86 -21.47
CA LYS A 270 10.32 -15.24 -20.90
C LYS A 270 11.02 -14.00 -20.36
N GLU A 271 11.09 -13.87 -19.04
CA GLU A 271 11.77 -12.78 -18.31
C GLU A 271 11.60 -11.38 -18.95
N PRO A 272 10.36 -10.87 -19.09
CA PRO A 272 10.14 -9.59 -19.74
C PRO A 272 10.80 -8.46 -18.95
N THR A 273 11.62 -7.65 -19.62
CA THR A 273 12.07 -6.35 -19.07
C THR A 273 10.92 -5.35 -19.02
N GLU A 274 9.99 -5.43 -19.99
CA GLU A 274 8.77 -4.63 -20.07
C GLU A 274 7.59 -5.51 -20.52
N ILE A 275 6.39 -5.20 -20.03
CA ILE A 275 5.16 -5.87 -20.45
C ILE A 275 4.50 -5.02 -21.55
N SER A 276 4.35 -5.60 -22.75
CA SER A 276 3.64 -4.93 -23.85
C SER A 276 2.14 -4.77 -23.55
N ASP A 277 1.47 -3.79 -24.17
CA ASP A 277 0.04 -3.55 -23.95
C ASP A 277 -0.86 -4.73 -24.34
N LEU A 278 -0.43 -5.52 -25.34
CA LEU A 278 -1.13 -6.74 -25.75
C LEU A 278 -1.03 -7.81 -24.66
N MET A 279 0.19 -8.07 -24.18
CA MET A 279 0.43 -9.02 -23.09
C MET A 279 -0.30 -8.61 -21.81
N PHE A 280 -0.31 -7.31 -21.49
CA PHE A 280 -1.03 -6.79 -20.34
C PHE A 280 -2.53 -7.09 -20.42
N ALA A 281 -3.16 -6.86 -21.58
CA ALA A 281 -4.58 -7.12 -21.76
C ALA A 281 -4.95 -8.61 -21.73
N GLU A 282 -4.04 -9.48 -22.21
CA GLU A 282 -4.20 -10.93 -22.20
C GLU A 282 -3.94 -11.57 -20.83
N LEU A 283 -3.05 -10.99 -20.01
CA LEU A 283 -2.69 -11.53 -18.71
C LEU A 283 -3.55 -11.00 -17.57
N ILE A 284 -3.90 -9.71 -17.58
CA ILE A 284 -4.54 -9.06 -16.43
C ILE A 284 -6.05 -8.90 -16.65
N ASP A 285 -6.85 -9.33 -15.67
CA ASP A 285 -8.30 -9.09 -15.66
C ASP A 285 -8.64 -7.79 -14.93
N LYS A 286 -8.23 -7.71 -13.66
CA LYS A 286 -8.47 -6.56 -12.76
C LYS A 286 -7.39 -6.46 -11.70
N ILE A 287 -7.20 -5.26 -11.18
CA ILE A 287 -6.27 -4.96 -10.08
C ILE A 287 -7.09 -4.28 -8.99
N VAL A 288 -7.08 -4.86 -7.79
CA VAL A 288 -7.83 -4.36 -6.65
C VAL A 288 -6.86 -3.72 -5.68
N VAL A 289 -7.11 -2.45 -5.36
CA VAL A 289 -6.25 -1.62 -4.52
C VAL A 289 -6.96 -1.36 -3.20
N TYR A 290 -6.28 -1.64 -2.09
CA TYR A 290 -6.78 -1.39 -0.74
C TYR A 290 -6.35 -0.02 -0.23
N GLU A 291 -6.98 0.43 0.84
CA GLU A 291 -6.49 1.55 1.62
C GLU A 291 -5.06 1.28 2.11
N ALA A 292 -4.27 2.36 2.22
CA ALA A 292 -2.91 2.26 2.70
C ALA A 292 -2.89 2.31 4.23
N GLU A 293 -2.09 1.44 4.83
CA GLU A 293 -1.92 1.34 6.27
C GLU A 293 -0.59 1.97 6.69
N GLY A 294 -0.55 2.58 7.87
CA GLY A 294 0.66 3.22 8.41
C GLY A 294 0.86 4.69 7.98
N VAL A 295 1.92 5.30 8.54
CA VAL A 295 2.20 6.74 8.37
C VAL A 295 3.65 6.94 7.92
N GLY A 296 3.86 7.82 6.94
CA GLY A 296 5.20 8.20 6.49
C GLY A 296 5.93 7.07 5.78
N LYS A 297 7.06 6.62 6.34
CA LYS A 297 7.92 5.57 5.75
C LYS A 297 7.35 4.16 5.91
N ALA A 298 6.67 3.89 7.02
CA ALA A 298 6.01 2.60 7.27
C ALA A 298 4.65 2.47 6.56
N ARG A 299 4.39 3.29 5.54
CA ARG A 299 3.13 3.26 4.80
C ARG A 299 3.16 2.10 3.80
N THR A 300 2.39 1.06 4.08
CA THR A 300 2.23 -0.09 3.20
C THR A 300 0.86 -0.01 2.51
N GLN A 301 0.75 -0.62 1.33
CA GLN A 301 -0.51 -0.66 0.60
C GLN A 301 -0.66 -2.00 -0.10
N LYS A 302 -1.71 -2.74 0.25
CA LYS A 302 -2.03 -4.02 -0.36
C LYS A 302 -2.62 -3.81 -1.76
N VAL A 303 -2.18 -4.64 -2.71
CA VAL A 303 -2.68 -4.64 -4.09
C VAL A 303 -2.85 -6.09 -4.52
N ASP A 304 -4.08 -6.47 -4.87
CA ASP A 304 -4.39 -7.80 -5.39
C ASP A 304 -4.48 -7.75 -6.91
N ILE A 305 -3.68 -8.56 -7.60
CA ILE A 305 -3.66 -8.68 -9.05
C ILE A 305 -4.45 -9.93 -9.44
N TYR A 306 -5.50 -9.75 -10.23
CA TYR A 306 -6.27 -10.84 -10.81
C TYR A 306 -5.83 -11.05 -12.25
N PHE A 307 -5.32 -12.23 -12.52
CA PHE A 307 -4.99 -12.66 -13.87
C PHE A 307 -6.23 -13.19 -14.58
N ASN A 308 -6.29 -13.03 -15.89
CA ASN A 308 -7.27 -13.73 -16.71
C ASN A 308 -7.08 -15.25 -16.49
N TYR A 309 -8.16 -16.03 -16.61
CA TYR A 309 -8.18 -17.50 -16.53
C TYR A 309 -7.99 -18.10 -15.13
N VAL A 310 -7.08 -17.57 -14.30
CA VAL A 310 -6.74 -18.16 -12.99
C VAL A 310 -7.10 -17.28 -11.79
N GLY A 311 -7.50 -16.03 -12.01
CA GLY A 311 -7.86 -15.11 -10.94
C GLY A 311 -6.66 -14.66 -10.11
N GLN A 312 -6.82 -14.55 -8.79
CA GLN A 312 -5.73 -14.15 -7.89
C GLN A 312 -4.84 -15.34 -7.54
N VAL A 313 -3.56 -15.21 -7.86
CA VAL A 313 -2.51 -16.22 -7.65
C VAL A 313 -1.55 -15.72 -6.56
N ASP A 314 -1.80 -16.13 -5.33
CA ASP A 314 -0.96 -15.79 -4.17
C ASP A 314 0.05 -16.93 -3.91
N ILE A 315 1.03 -17.09 -4.79
CA ILE A 315 2.16 -18.00 -4.53
C ILE A 315 3.06 -17.35 -3.48
N ALA A 316 3.62 -18.11 -2.55
CA ALA A 316 4.56 -17.58 -1.56
C ALA A 316 5.86 -17.11 -2.25
N TYR A 317 6.51 -16.07 -1.72
CA TYR A 317 7.85 -15.69 -2.17
C TYR A 317 8.85 -16.77 -1.75
N THR A 318 9.77 -17.13 -2.63
CA THR A 318 10.91 -17.97 -2.24
C THR A 318 11.88 -17.16 -1.36
N GLU A 319 12.71 -17.84 -0.58
CA GLU A 319 13.71 -17.18 0.26
C GLU A 319 14.70 -16.34 -0.56
N GLU A 320 15.04 -16.81 -1.77
CA GLU A 320 15.88 -16.09 -2.74
C GLU A 320 15.21 -14.79 -3.20
N GLU A 321 13.91 -14.81 -3.51
CA GLU A 321 13.16 -13.63 -3.93
C GLU A 321 13.04 -12.60 -2.81
N LEU A 322 12.85 -13.04 -1.56
CA LEU A 322 12.84 -12.15 -0.41
C LEU A 322 14.22 -11.50 -0.18
N ALA A 323 15.30 -12.22 -0.45
CA ALA A 323 16.66 -11.67 -0.37
C ALA A 323 16.93 -10.64 -1.48
N GLU A 324 16.49 -10.90 -2.72
CA GLU A 324 16.59 -9.94 -3.83
C GLU A 324 15.82 -8.64 -3.54
N ILE A 325 14.60 -8.74 -3.01
CA ILE A 325 13.77 -7.58 -2.63
C ILE A 325 14.48 -6.76 -1.56
N LYS A 326 14.97 -7.40 -0.49
CA LYS A 326 15.72 -6.71 0.57
C LYS A 326 16.96 -6.00 0.04
N ALA A 327 17.73 -6.65 -0.83
CA ALA A 327 18.93 -6.04 -1.42
C ALA A 327 18.59 -4.81 -2.29
N GLN A 328 17.49 -4.86 -3.05
CA GLN A 328 17.02 -3.72 -3.83
C GLN A 328 16.56 -2.57 -2.94
N GLU A 329 15.81 -2.86 -1.87
CA GLU A 329 15.37 -1.86 -0.88
C GLU A 329 16.56 -1.18 -0.19
N GLU A 330 17.56 -1.95 0.23
CA GLU A 330 18.80 -1.44 0.81
C GLU A 330 19.56 -0.53 -0.18
N GLN A 331 19.63 -0.92 -1.46
CA GLN A 331 20.28 -0.11 -2.49
C GLN A 331 19.55 1.22 -2.73
N ILE A 332 18.21 1.21 -2.76
CA ILE A 332 17.37 2.41 -2.90
C ILE A 332 17.55 3.34 -1.70
N GLU A 333 17.55 2.82 -0.47
CA GLU A 333 17.74 3.66 0.72
C GLU A 333 19.18 4.22 0.77
N MET A 334 20.18 3.47 0.33
CA MET A 334 21.55 3.98 0.20
C MET A 334 21.65 5.13 -0.81
N GLU A 335 21.02 5.01 -1.98
CA GLU A 335 20.97 6.09 -2.97
C GLU A 335 20.24 7.33 -2.43
N ARG A 336 19.14 7.13 -1.70
CA ARG A 336 18.37 8.20 -1.06
C ARG A 336 19.21 8.94 -0.01
N LEU A 337 19.93 8.21 0.85
CA LEU A 337 20.83 8.77 1.84
C LEU A 337 21.96 9.55 1.18
N ALA A 338 22.51 9.07 0.06
CA ALA A 338 23.50 9.80 -0.72
C ALA A 338 22.94 11.13 -1.24
N LYS A 339 21.75 11.13 -1.86
CA LYS A 339 21.05 12.34 -2.31
C LYS A 339 20.76 13.32 -1.15
N GLN A 340 20.44 12.81 0.04
CA GLN A 340 20.25 13.64 1.23
C GLN A 340 21.57 14.31 1.66
N ARG A 341 22.67 13.55 1.73
CA ARG A 341 24.00 14.08 2.06
C ARG A 341 24.44 15.17 1.10
N GLU A 342 24.20 15.00 -0.20
CA GLU A 342 24.48 16.03 -1.22
C GLU A 342 23.68 17.31 -0.98
N ARG A 343 22.36 17.19 -0.73
CA ARG A 343 21.50 18.35 -0.43
C ARG A 343 21.97 19.09 0.83
N GLU A 344 22.33 18.36 1.88
CA GLU A 344 22.86 18.96 3.10
C GLU A 344 24.20 19.66 2.87
N LYS A 345 25.09 19.07 2.08
CA LYS A 345 26.37 19.69 1.70
C LYS A 345 26.14 21.01 0.96
N ALA A 346 25.28 20.99 -0.07
CA ALA A 346 24.91 22.20 -0.83
C ALA A 346 24.27 23.27 0.07
N TYR A 347 23.43 22.87 1.02
CA TYR A 347 22.83 23.79 1.99
C TYR A 347 23.89 24.42 2.91
N ARG A 348 24.84 23.63 3.42
CA ARG A 348 25.96 24.11 4.25
C ARG A 348 26.85 25.08 3.49
N GLU A 349 27.16 24.78 2.23
CA GLU A 349 27.95 25.65 1.34
C GLU A 349 27.22 26.98 1.07
N LYS A 350 25.92 26.94 0.75
CA LYS A 350 25.10 28.14 0.57
C LYS A 350 25.04 29.01 1.83
N ARG A 351 24.91 28.39 3.02
CA ARG A 351 24.95 29.08 4.31
C ARG A 351 26.33 29.70 4.58
N LYS A 352 27.42 28.99 4.25
CA LYS A 352 28.79 29.50 4.38
C LYS A 352 29.01 30.70 3.45
N ALA A 353 28.60 30.61 2.19
CA ALA A 353 28.68 31.71 1.22
C ALA A 353 27.88 32.94 1.68
N LYS A 354 26.66 32.74 2.21
CA LYS A 354 25.85 33.84 2.77
C LYS A 354 26.56 34.53 3.94
N LYS A 355 27.13 33.76 4.88
CA LYS A 355 27.91 34.34 5.99
C LYS A 355 29.17 35.06 5.52
N LEU A 356 29.85 34.55 4.49
CA LEU A 356 31.01 35.21 3.89
C LEU A 356 30.60 36.57 3.30
N ALA A 357 29.47 36.62 2.59
CA ALA A 357 28.93 37.85 2.02
C ALA A 357 28.49 38.86 3.11
N GLU A 358 27.82 38.40 4.17
CA GLU A 358 27.44 39.23 5.34
C GLU A 358 28.65 39.78 6.12
N ASN A 359 29.81 39.12 6.02
CA ASN A 359 31.05 39.51 6.69
C ASN A 359 32.03 40.26 5.76
N GLY A 360 31.61 40.70 4.56
CA GLY A 360 32.49 41.43 3.64
C GLY A 360 33.64 40.60 3.06
N GLY A 361 33.52 39.27 3.03
CA GLY A 361 34.54 38.35 2.51
C GLY A 361 35.48 37.76 3.57
N GLU A 362 35.45 38.24 4.81
CA GLU A 362 36.31 37.74 5.89
C GLU A 362 35.64 36.62 6.70
N ILE A 363 36.39 35.53 6.93
CA ILE A 363 35.90 34.33 7.65
C ILE A 363 35.68 34.64 9.14
N VAL A 364 36.39 35.61 9.71
CA VAL A 364 36.32 35.98 11.12
C VAL A 364 36.24 37.51 11.28
N LYS A 365 35.17 38.01 11.91
CA LYS A 365 35.01 39.45 12.20
C LYS A 365 36.05 39.90 13.23
N ALA A 366 36.59 41.11 13.04
CA ALA A 366 37.34 41.79 14.08
C ALA A 366 36.49 41.93 15.36
N LYS A 367 37.11 41.70 16.52
CA LYS A 367 36.48 41.83 17.84
C LYS A 367 37.28 42.81 18.69
N VAL A 368 36.59 43.47 19.61
CA VAL A 368 37.23 44.29 20.65
C VAL A 368 37.56 43.41 21.85
N CYS A 369 38.81 43.44 22.30
CA CYS A 369 39.24 42.68 23.48
C CYS A 369 38.64 43.29 24.76
N PRO A 370 37.90 42.53 25.60
CA PRO A 370 37.28 43.08 26.81
C PRO A 370 38.27 43.63 27.85
N HIS A 371 39.52 43.18 27.83
CA HIS A 371 40.55 43.60 28.79
C HIS A 371 41.28 44.88 28.36
N CYS A 372 41.83 44.89 27.14
CA CYS A 372 42.65 46.02 26.66
C CYS A 372 41.92 46.95 25.68
N GLN A 373 40.66 46.64 25.34
CA GLN A 373 39.80 47.39 24.42
C GLN A 373 40.36 47.61 23.00
N LYS A 374 41.42 46.89 22.62
CA LYS A 374 41.97 46.92 21.27
C LYS A 374 41.19 46.00 20.33
N GLU A 375 40.98 46.46 19.11
CA GLU A 375 40.46 45.65 18.01
C GLU A 375 41.50 44.61 17.58
N PHE A 376 41.06 43.37 17.38
CA PHE A 376 41.90 42.29 16.89
C PHE A 376 41.11 41.34 16.01
N VAL A 377 41.79 40.68 15.07
CA VAL A 377 41.18 39.61 14.25
C VAL A 377 41.41 38.28 14.96
N PRO A 378 40.36 37.60 15.44
CA PRO A 378 40.52 36.32 16.13
C PRO A 378 40.95 35.21 15.17
N THR A 379 41.81 34.29 15.61
CA THR A 379 42.13 33.06 14.84
C THR A 379 40.99 32.05 14.84
N SER A 380 40.09 32.14 15.82
CA SER A 380 38.88 31.34 15.92
C SER A 380 37.71 32.19 16.39
N ASN A 381 36.50 31.94 15.90
CA ASN A 381 35.32 32.67 16.36
C ASN A 381 35.06 32.52 17.89
N ARG A 382 35.69 31.54 18.56
CA ARG A 382 35.62 31.39 20.03
C ARG A 382 36.63 32.24 20.79
N GLN A 383 37.63 32.82 20.12
CA GLN A 383 38.61 33.70 20.77
C GLN A 383 37.93 35.02 21.13
N ILE A 384 38.04 35.39 22.41
CA ILE A 384 37.43 36.58 23.02
C ILE A 384 38.50 37.65 23.31
N PHE A 385 39.70 37.23 23.70
CA PHE A 385 40.81 38.12 24.06
C PHE A 385 41.86 38.17 22.95
N CYS A 386 42.51 39.33 22.77
CA CYS A 386 43.53 39.52 21.75
C CYS A 386 44.79 38.68 21.98
N SER A 387 45.11 38.35 23.22
CA SER A 387 46.27 37.53 23.60
C SER A 387 45.98 36.63 24.79
N LYS A 388 46.83 35.62 25.00
CA LYS A 388 46.79 34.74 26.17
C LYS A 388 46.97 35.54 27.46
N ASP A 389 47.80 36.58 27.42
CA ASP A 389 48.05 37.45 28.58
C ASP A 389 46.83 38.29 28.94
N CYS A 390 46.13 38.87 27.96
CA CYS A 390 44.87 39.58 28.23
C CYS A 390 43.79 38.65 28.80
N CYS A 391 43.74 37.39 28.36
CA CYS A 391 42.84 36.38 28.94
C CYS A 391 43.22 36.04 30.39
N TYR A 392 44.52 35.87 30.65
CA TYR A 392 45.04 35.59 31.98
C TYR A 392 44.78 36.77 32.94
N GLN A 393 45.07 37.98 32.50
CA GLN A 393 44.90 39.19 33.31
C GLN A 393 43.42 39.45 33.59
N ALA A 394 42.53 39.35 32.60
CA ALA A 394 41.09 39.45 32.83
C ALA A 394 40.57 38.41 33.84
N ARG A 395 41.12 37.19 33.84
CA ARG A 395 40.80 36.17 34.86
C ARG A 395 41.33 36.55 36.24
N GLN A 396 42.54 37.09 36.32
CA GLN A 396 43.12 37.56 37.59
C GLN A 396 42.33 38.73 38.15
N ASP A 397 41.99 39.72 37.32
CA ASP A 397 41.19 40.89 37.72
C ASP A 397 39.79 40.47 38.17
N LYS A 398 39.16 39.54 37.45
CA LYS A 398 37.88 38.95 37.89
C LYS A 398 38.04 38.24 39.23
N THR A 399 39.07 37.40 39.39
CA THR A 399 39.33 36.70 40.65
C THR A 399 39.61 37.68 41.79
N LYS A 400 40.28 38.81 41.51
CA LYS A 400 40.54 39.87 42.47
C LYS A 400 39.25 40.61 42.85
N ALA A 401 38.42 40.95 41.87
CA ALA A 401 37.11 41.56 42.08
C ALA A 401 36.17 40.63 42.87
N ASP A 402 36.14 39.34 42.55
CA ASP A 402 35.37 38.33 43.28
C ASP A 402 35.87 38.22 44.74
N ARG A 403 37.19 38.28 44.97
CA ARG A 403 37.78 38.30 46.32
C ARG A 403 37.45 39.57 47.10
N GLU A 404 37.45 40.73 46.44
CA GLU A 404 37.08 42.01 47.04
C GLU A 404 35.58 42.04 47.38
N ALA A 405 34.73 41.50 46.50
CA ALA A 405 33.30 41.34 46.75
C ALA A 405 32.99 40.38 47.92
N GLU A 406 33.72 39.27 48.02
CA GLU A 406 33.56 38.27 49.10
C GLU A 406 34.04 38.78 50.47
N LYS A 407 35.03 39.67 50.49
CA LYS A 407 35.73 40.13 51.71
C LYS A 407 35.26 41.51 52.19
N GLY A 408 34.73 42.37 51.32
CA GLY A 408 34.41 43.76 51.65
C GLY A 408 35.61 44.50 52.24
N ASN A 409 35.40 45.23 53.35
CA ASN A 409 36.45 45.97 54.08
C ASN A 409 37.21 45.14 55.15
N HIS A 410 36.87 43.87 55.36
CA HIS A 410 37.52 43.05 56.40
C HIS A 410 38.89 42.52 55.92
N TYR A 411 39.87 42.14 56.76
CA TYR A 411 41.20 41.65 56.28
C TYR A 411 41.25 40.15 55.94
N TYR A 412 40.38 39.34 56.56
CA TYR A 412 40.23 37.90 56.26
C TYR A 412 38.88 37.63 55.60
N ARG A 413 38.76 36.57 54.79
CA ARG A 413 37.47 36.15 54.21
C ARG A 413 36.56 35.55 55.28
N GLN A 414 35.25 35.69 55.10
CA GLN A 414 34.27 35.05 55.96
C GLN A 414 34.41 33.52 55.86
N ARG A 415 34.41 32.83 57.00
CA ARG A 415 34.47 31.37 57.08
C ARG A 415 33.19 30.84 57.69
N VAL A 416 32.79 29.64 57.29
CA VAL A 416 31.71 28.90 57.94
C VAL A 416 32.32 28.08 59.08
N CYS A 417 31.76 28.17 60.28
CA CYS A 417 32.21 27.34 61.39
C CYS A 417 31.81 25.88 61.16
N ALA A 418 32.76 24.96 61.26
CA ALA A 418 32.53 23.53 61.05
C ALA A 418 31.56 22.88 62.06
N VAL A 419 31.28 23.54 63.20
CA VAL A 419 30.45 23.00 64.28
C VAL A 419 29.03 23.54 64.24
N CYS A 420 28.87 24.87 64.21
CA CYS A 420 27.54 25.49 64.25
C CYS A 420 27.02 25.95 62.88
N GLY A 421 27.84 25.89 61.82
CA GLY A 421 27.44 26.29 60.47
C GLY A 421 27.28 27.80 60.27
N SER A 422 27.49 28.64 61.29
CA SER A 422 27.39 30.09 61.16
C SER A 422 28.60 30.67 60.42
N THR A 423 28.37 31.73 59.63
CA THR A 423 29.43 32.49 58.99
C THR A 423 30.05 33.49 59.97
N TYR A 424 31.38 33.56 60.03
CA TYR A 424 32.10 34.45 60.93
C TYR A 424 33.35 35.03 60.26
N TRP A 425 33.83 36.16 60.78
CA TRP A 425 35.06 36.79 60.34
C TRP A 425 36.23 36.34 61.22
N PRO A 426 37.24 35.63 60.67
CA PRO A 426 38.40 35.23 61.45
C PRO A 426 39.22 36.44 61.90
N THR A 427 39.71 36.45 63.14
CA THR A 427 40.64 37.47 63.64
C THR A 427 42.09 37.19 63.22
N HIS A 428 42.42 35.94 62.91
CA HIS A 428 43.70 35.53 62.34
C HIS A 428 43.54 34.35 61.36
N SER A 429 44.53 34.13 60.50
CA SER A 429 44.46 33.16 59.39
C SER A 429 44.21 31.70 59.84
N GLN A 430 44.63 31.37 61.06
CA GLN A 430 44.53 30.03 61.65
C GLN A 430 43.24 29.77 62.43
N GLN A 431 42.38 30.78 62.66
CA GLN A 431 41.12 30.58 63.37
C GLN A 431 40.17 29.70 62.53
N LYS A 432 39.78 28.55 63.10
CA LYS A 432 38.91 27.54 62.46
C LYS A 432 37.48 27.55 62.98
N PHE A 433 37.25 28.06 64.19
CA PHE A 433 35.95 28.05 64.85
C PHE A 433 35.51 29.48 65.19
N CYS A 434 34.19 29.73 65.16
CA CYS A 434 33.64 31.06 65.42
C CYS A 434 33.74 31.48 66.90
N SER A 435 33.83 30.50 67.81
CA SER A 435 33.97 30.71 69.26
C SER A 435 34.80 29.60 69.90
N GLU A 436 35.29 29.84 71.12
CA GLU A 436 35.96 28.81 71.93
C GLU A 436 35.04 27.63 72.27
N GLU A 437 33.73 27.87 72.37
CA GLU A 437 32.74 26.82 72.62
C GLU A 437 32.68 25.83 71.46
N CYS A 438 32.61 26.33 70.22
CA CYS A 438 32.67 25.48 69.04
C CYS A 438 34.01 24.73 68.94
N GLN A 439 35.11 25.34 69.35
CA GLN A 439 36.41 24.64 69.39
C GLN A 439 36.40 23.46 70.37
N LYS A 440 35.82 23.63 71.56
CA LYS A 440 35.65 22.56 72.56
C LYS A 440 34.72 21.46 72.05
N GLN A 441 33.60 21.82 71.42
CA GLN A 441 32.65 20.86 70.88
C GLN A 441 33.29 19.98 69.78
N ASN A 442 34.00 20.58 68.83
CA ASN A 442 34.75 19.81 67.83
C ASN A 442 35.85 18.94 68.45
N HIS A 443 36.51 19.41 69.52
CA HIS A 443 37.48 18.58 70.23
C HIS A 443 36.80 17.33 70.84
N ASN A 444 35.63 17.50 71.48
CA ASN A 444 34.88 16.40 72.07
C ASN A 444 34.39 15.41 71.00
N GLU A 445 33.84 15.90 69.88
CA GLU A 445 33.42 15.07 68.76
C GLU A 445 34.58 14.25 68.19
N LYS A 446 35.75 14.87 67.96
CA LYS A 446 36.93 14.12 67.48
C LYS A 446 37.45 13.11 68.49
N SER A 447 37.36 13.40 69.78
CA SER A 447 37.70 12.45 70.84
C SER A 447 36.74 11.25 70.85
N LEU A 448 35.43 11.49 70.63
CA LEU A 448 34.42 10.44 70.49
C LEU A 448 34.63 9.60 69.22
N GLU A 449 34.88 10.24 68.07
CA GLU A 449 35.20 9.55 66.82
C GLU A 449 36.44 8.66 66.98
N PHE A 450 37.49 9.15 67.64
CA PHE A 450 38.68 8.37 67.95
C PHE A 450 38.37 7.16 68.84
N TYR A 451 37.54 7.34 69.87
CA TYR A 451 37.07 6.25 70.73
C TYR A 451 36.30 5.18 69.95
N HIS A 452 35.34 5.58 69.11
CA HIS A 452 34.56 4.67 68.26
C HIS A 452 35.40 3.97 67.20
N LYS A 453 36.38 4.66 66.61
CA LYS A 453 37.32 4.06 65.66
C LYS A 453 38.14 2.94 66.31
N LYS A 454 38.62 3.16 67.54
CA LYS A 454 39.37 2.16 68.31
C LYS A 454 38.51 0.94 68.70
N GLN A 455 37.20 1.14 68.92
CA GLN A 455 36.24 0.06 69.12
C GLN A 455 35.99 -0.76 67.83
N LYS A 456 35.84 -0.09 66.68
CA LYS A 456 35.68 -0.75 65.37
C LYS A 456 36.91 -1.56 64.94
N GLU A 457 38.11 -1.08 65.24
CA GLU A 457 39.35 -1.84 64.99
C GLU A 457 39.43 -3.12 65.84
N LYS A 458 38.80 -3.15 67.02
CA LYS A 458 38.65 -4.37 67.83
C LYS A 458 37.62 -5.36 67.27
N SER A 459 36.50 -4.87 66.72
CA SER A 459 35.47 -5.75 66.16
C SER A 459 35.85 -6.33 64.78
N GLY A 460 36.60 -5.57 63.97
CA GLY A 460 37.04 -6.00 62.63
C GLY A 460 38.07 -7.13 62.58
N CYS A 461 38.65 -7.53 63.72
CA CYS A 461 39.55 -8.68 63.80
C CYS A 461 38.79 -10.03 63.81
N ASN A 462 37.49 -10.03 64.12
CA ASN A 462 36.68 -11.26 64.24
C ASN A 462 35.98 -11.70 62.93
N ASP A 463 35.73 -10.78 61.99
CA ASP A 463 34.87 -11.05 60.82
C ASP A 463 35.62 -11.54 59.56
N LEU A 464 36.95 -11.65 59.58
CA LEU A 464 37.76 -12.02 58.40
C LEU A 464 37.90 -13.53 58.15
N LEU A 465 37.21 -14.40 58.90
CA LEU A 465 37.31 -15.86 58.79
C LEU A 465 36.20 -16.55 57.99
N GLN A 466 35.22 -15.84 57.43
CA GLN A 466 34.09 -16.48 56.75
C GLN A 466 33.82 -15.91 55.35
N THR A 467 33.90 -16.83 54.38
CA THR A 467 33.25 -16.90 53.06
C THR A 467 34.05 -16.52 51.80
N LYS A 468 34.21 -17.57 50.97
CA LYS A 468 34.65 -17.67 49.57
C LYS A 468 33.44 -17.72 48.63
N GLU A 469 33.64 -17.26 47.37
CA GLU A 469 33.09 -17.79 46.09
C GLU A 469 31.55 -17.76 45.83
N LEU A 470 30.96 -17.69 44.62
CA LEU A 470 31.32 -17.49 43.17
C LEU A 470 29.97 -17.42 42.37
N VAL A 471 30.02 -17.27 41.03
CA VAL A 471 28.97 -17.64 40.00
C VAL A 471 27.92 -16.53 39.68
N SER A 472 27.39 -16.22 38.48
CA SER A 472 27.47 -16.66 37.05
C SER A 472 26.92 -15.58 36.09
N SER A 473 27.22 -15.78 34.80
CA SER A 473 26.69 -15.25 33.53
C SER A 473 25.17 -15.22 33.28
N THR A 474 24.72 -14.36 32.36
CA THR A 474 23.52 -14.57 31.51
C THR A 474 23.71 -13.98 30.09
N ASN A 475 23.28 -14.75 29.09
CA ASN A 475 23.15 -14.41 27.66
C ASN A 475 21.72 -13.92 27.37
N SER A 476 21.54 -13.09 26.33
CA SER A 476 20.25 -12.97 25.62
C SER A 476 20.45 -12.50 24.18
N SER A 477 19.76 -13.18 23.26
CA SER A 477 19.77 -13.01 21.80
C SER A 477 18.62 -12.09 21.33
N GLU A 478 18.83 -11.27 20.30
CA GLU A 478 17.79 -10.46 19.64
C GLU A 478 17.66 -10.79 18.14
N ILE A 479 16.42 -10.74 17.63
CA ILE A 479 15.98 -10.97 16.25
C ILE A 479 15.69 -9.62 15.57
N ILE A 480 16.11 -9.45 14.30
CA ILE A 480 16.06 -8.21 13.52
C ILE A 480 14.91 -8.23 12.49
N THR A 481 14.16 -7.12 12.39
CA THR A 481 13.21 -6.77 11.30
C THR A 481 13.74 -5.53 10.57
N ILE A 482 13.58 -5.45 9.24
CA ILE A 482 14.15 -4.39 8.36
C ILE A 482 13.03 -3.46 7.83
N PRO A 483 13.27 -2.12 7.74
CA PRO A 483 12.32 -1.11 7.28
C PRO A 483 12.52 -0.67 5.81
N ALA A 484 11.47 -0.08 5.20
CA ALA A 484 11.51 0.67 3.95
C ALA A 484 11.60 2.20 4.15
#